data_AF-A0AAW5EH20-F1
#
_entry.id   AF-A0AAW5EH20-F1
#
_cell.length_a   1.000
_cell.length_b   1.000
_cell.length_c   1.000
_cell.angle_alpha   90.00
_cell.angle_beta   90.00
_cell.angle_gamma   90.00
#
_symmetry.space_group_name_H-M   'P 1'
#
loop_
_entity.id
_entity.type
_entity.pdbx_description
1 polymer ?
#
loop_
_entity_poly.entity_id
_entity_poly.type
_entity_poly.pdbx_seq_one_letter_code
_entity_poly.pdbx_strand_id
1 'polypeptide(L)' 'FKGKKFESSLPKYDIFIAIGNNEIRKKLFNQISDSGFKIVNLIHKSAIISQSADIAEDAGILIMPYVVVNAKAKIKKGVI' A
#
# COMPACT_ATOMS: atom_id res chain seq x y z
N PHE A 1 5.78 15.19 -18.35
CA PHE A 1 4.96 13.98 -18.58
C PHE A 1 3.70 14.06 -17.74
N LYS A 2 2.52 14.16 -18.36
CA LYS A 2 1.25 13.91 -17.66
C LYS A 2 0.87 12.46 -17.93
N GLY A 3 0.85 11.64 -16.88
CA GLY A 3 0.34 10.27 -16.98
C GLY A 3 -1.13 10.25 -17.35
N LYS A 4 -1.64 9.09 -17.78
CA LYS A 4 -3.08 8.88 -17.98
C LYS A 4 -3.81 9.13 -16.66
N LYS A 5 -4.95 9.81 -16.71
CA LYS A 5 -5.82 9.99 -15.53
C LYS A 5 -6.38 8.64 -15.09
N PHE A 6 -6.64 8.50 -13.79
CA PHE A 6 -7.32 7.32 -13.25
C PHE A 6 -8.75 7.23 -13.82
N GLU A 7 -9.11 6.03 -14.28
CA GLU A 7 -10.44 5.67 -14.74
C GLU A 7 -10.78 4.28 -14.18
N SER A 8 -12.01 4.08 -13.72
CA SER A 8 -12.44 2.81 -13.12
C SER A 8 -12.45 1.63 -14.11
N SER A 9 -12.52 1.94 -15.42
CA SER A 9 -12.51 0.99 -16.53
C SER A 9 -11.12 0.52 -16.96
N LEU A 10 -10.04 1.02 -16.33
CA LEU A 10 -8.68 0.56 -16.66
C LEU A 10 -8.53 -0.94 -16.38
N PRO A 11 -7.63 -1.64 -17.12
CA PRO A 11 -7.28 -3.01 -16.82
C PRO A 11 -6.86 -3.16 -15.34
N LYS A 12 -7.35 -4.23 -14.69
CA LYS A 12 -7.20 -4.47 -13.26
C LYS A 12 -5.82 -5.04 -12.91
N TYR A 13 -4.78 -4.24 -13.11
CA TYR A 13 -3.45 -4.52 -12.56
C TYR A 13 -3.38 -4.17 -11.07
N ASP A 14 -2.31 -4.63 -10.42
CA ASP A 14 -1.94 -4.22 -9.07
C ASP A 14 -1.63 -2.71 -9.03
N ILE A 15 -2.17 -2.02 -8.03
CA ILE A 15 -2.02 -0.57 -7.85
C ILE A 15 -1.37 -0.25 -6.50
N PHE A 16 -0.57 0.82 -6.49
CA PHE A 16 -0.05 1.42 -5.26
C PHE A 16 -0.30 2.94 -5.23
N ILE A 17 -0.55 3.50 -4.05
CA ILE A 17 -0.81 4.94 -3.87
C ILE A 17 0.45 5.61 -3.28
N ALA A 18 1.33 6.09 -4.16
CA ALA A 18 2.58 6.76 -3.80
C ALA A 18 2.37 8.23 -3.39
N ILE A 19 1.54 8.48 -2.37
CA ILE A 19 1.22 9.83 -1.85
C ILE A 19 1.56 9.90 -0.36
N GLY A 20 2.47 10.80 0.01
CA GLY A 20 2.89 10.98 1.39
C GLY A 20 1.81 11.58 2.31
N ASN A 21 0.93 12.43 1.77
CA ASN A 21 -0.16 13.00 2.54
C ASN A 21 -1.19 11.93 2.95
N ASN A 22 -1.35 11.74 4.25
CA ASN A 22 -2.19 10.67 4.82
C ASN A 22 -3.67 10.81 4.46
N GLU A 23 -4.21 12.03 4.47
CA GLU A 23 -5.63 12.29 4.17
C GLU A 23 -5.94 12.00 2.70
N ILE A 24 -5.10 12.51 1.79
CA ILE A 24 -5.22 12.29 0.36
C ILE A 24 -5.06 10.80 0.03
N ARG A 25 -4.05 10.14 0.62
CA ARG A 25 -3.82 8.70 0.44
C ARG A 25 -5.03 7.88 0.88
N LYS A 26 -5.61 8.18 2.05
CA LYS A 26 -6.81 7.50 2.55
C LYS A 26 -8.03 7.70 1.63
N LYS A 27 -8.24 8.93 1.14
CA LYS A 27 -9.34 9.24 0.23
C LYS A 27 -9.24 8.42 -1.07
N LEU A 28 -8.05 8.41 -1.68
CA LEU A 28 -7.80 7.67 -2.91
C LEU A 28 -7.85 6.16 -2.70
N PHE A 29 -7.40 5.67 -1.55
CA PHE A 29 -7.50 4.25 -1.21
C PHE A 29 -8.94 3.77 -1.28
N ASN A 30 -9.86 4.49 -0.65
CA ASN A 30 -11.28 4.13 -0.69
C ASN A 30 -11.82 4.17 -2.13
N GLN A 31 -11.57 5.25 -2.88
CA GLN A 31 -12.06 5.39 -4.26
C GLN A 31 -11.57 4.29 -5.21
N ILE A 32 -10.31 3.89 -5.09
CA ILE A 32 -9.70 2.86 -5.93
C ILE A 32 -10.17 1.46 -5.51
N SER A 33 -10.29 1.22 -4.20
CA SER A 33 -10.83 -0.02 -3.64
C SER A 33 -12.28 -0.24 -4.09
N ASP A 34 -13.12 0.79 -4.03
CA ASP A 34 -14.53 0.74 -4.47
C ASP A 34 -14.65 0.50 -5.98
N SER A 35 -13.59 0.81 -6.74
CA SER A 35 -13.52 0.54 -8.17
C SER A 35 -13.06 -0.89 -8.50
N GLY A 36 -12.78 -1.74 -7.49
CA GLY A 36 -12.42 -3.15 -7.68
C GLY A 36 -10.95 -3.39 -8.09
N PHE A 37 -10.05 -2.46 -7.80
CA PHE A 37 -8.61 -2.68 -7.99
C PHE A 37 -7.97 -3.30 -6.75
N LYS A 38 -6.94 -4.12 -6.96
CA LYS A 38 -6.11 -4.66 -5.89
C LYS A 38 -5.04 -3.64 -5.50
N ILE A 39 -5.05 -3.18 -4.24
CA ILE A 39 -4.09 -2.20 -3.73
C ILE A 39 -3.00 -2.93 -2.95
N VAL A 40 -1.92 -3.31 -3.63
CA VAL A 40 -0.88 -4.18 -3.05
C VAL A 40 -0.02 -3.47 -2.00
N ASN A 41 0.74 -4.26 -1.25
CA ASN A 41 1.82 -3.73 -0.40
C ASN A 41 3.13 -3.69 -1.20
N LEU A 42 3.90 -2.62 -1.02
CA LEU A 42 5.26 -2.52 -1.54
C LEU A 42 6.25 -2.66 -0.39
N ILE A 43 6.87 -3.84 -0.29
CA ILE A 43 7.83 -4.16 0.75
C ILE A 43 9.19 -4.34 0.10
N HIS A 44 10.16 -3.51 0.47
CA HIS A 44 11.51 -3.65 -0.03
C HIS A 44 12.17 -4.94 0.49
N LYS A 45 12.93 -5.63 -0.36
CA LYS A 45 13.55 -6.93 -0.03
C LYS A 45 14.54 -6.89 1.14
N SER A 46 15.10 -5.72 1.45
CA SER A 46 16.00 -5.55 2.61
C SER A 46 15.27 -5.29 3.93
N ALA A 47 13.93 -5.21 3.92
CA ALA A 47 13.16 -5.10 5.15
C ALA A 47 13.25 -6.41 5.95
N ILE A 48 13.49 -6.29 7.25
CA ILE A 48 13.55 -7.43 8.16
C ILE A 48 12.26 -7.42 8.97
N ILE A 49 11.39 -8.38 8.69
CA ILE A 49 10.05 -8.46 9.29
C ILE A 49 9.96 -9.76 10.08
N SER A 50 9.65 -9.67 11.37
CA SER A 50 9.39 -10.83 12.21
C SER A 50 8.21 -11.64 11.67
N GLN A 51 8.32 -12.97 11.67
CA GLN A 51 7.23 -13.87 11.28
C GLN A 51 5.97 -13.74 12.15
N SER A 52 6.12 -13.22 13.37
CA SER A 52 5.00 -12.95 14.29
C SER A 52 4.42 -11.54 14.16
N ALA A 53 4.93 -10.71 13.24
CA ALA A 53 4.32 -9.42 12.95
C ALA A 53 3.05 -9.60 12.10
N ASP A 54 2.04 -8.78 12.37
CA ASP A 54 0.77 -8.75 11.65
C ASP A 54 0.79 -7.58 10.65
N ILE A 55 0.92 -7.90 9.37
CA ILE A 55 0.88 -6.95 8.26
C ILE A 55 -0.35 -7.26 7.42
N ALA A 56 -1.28 -6.32 7.34
CA ALA A 56 -2.49 -6.51 6.54
C ALA A 56 -2.14 -6.73 5.06
N GLU A 57 -2.62 -7.82 4.46
CA GLU A 57 -2.47 -8.11 3.03
C GLU A 57 -3.24 -7.10 2.16
N ASP A 58 -2.69 -6.78 0.98
CA ASP A 58 -3.31 -5.90 -0.03
C ASP A 58 -3.93 -4.62 0.55
N ALA A 59 -3.16 -3.98 1.43
CA ALA A 59 -3.62 -2.89 2.27
C ALA A 59 -2.94 -1.55 1.92
N GLY A 60 -2.24 -1.46 0.78
CA GLY A 60 -1.54 -0.25 0.35
C GLY A 60 -0.44 0.20 1.30
N ILE A 61 0.28 -0.74 1.91
CA ILE A 61 1.38 -0.48 2.86
C ILE A 61 2.69 -0.32 2.09
N LEU A 62 3.48 0.70 2.43
CA LEU A 62 4.86 0.86 1.98
C LEU A 62 5.80 0.47 3.12
N ILE A 63 6.76 -0.41 2.86
CA ILE A 63 7.88 -0.70 3.76
C ILE A 63 9.17 -0.42 3.00
N MET A 64 9.86 0.65 3.40
CA MET A 64 11.06 1.17 2.75
C MET A 64 12.30 0.29 3.01
N PRO A 65 13.42 0.50 2.29
CA PRO A 65 14.65 -0.26 2.51
C PRO A 65 15.13 -0.22 3.97
N TYR A 66 15.61 -1.36 4.45
CA TYR A 66 16.23 -1.56 5.78
C TYR A 66 15.32 -1.29 6.99
N VAL A 67 14.00 -1.18 6.78
CA VAL A 67 13.03 -1.14 7.88
C VAL A 67 13.06 -2.46 8.66
N VAL A 68 12.99 -2.36 9.99
CA VAL A 68 12.90 -3.51 10.90
C VAL A 68 11.55 -3.51 11.60
N VAL A 69 10.77 -4.58 11.42
CA VAL A 69 9.49 -4.80 12.11
C VAL A 69 9.65 -5.97 13.07
N ASN A 70 9.64 -5.66 14.37
CA ASN A 70 9.85 -6.65 15.43
C ASN A 70 8.59 -7.50 15.72
N ALA A 71 8.78 -8.53 16.54
CA ALA A 71 7.74 -9.50 16.90
C ALA A 71 6.45 -8.86 17.44
N LYS A 72 5.30 -9.41 17.03
CA LYS A 72 3.95 -8.99 17.46
C LYS A 72 3.54 -7.56 17.11
N ALA A 73 4.35 -6.83 16.32
CA ALA A 73 3.95 -5.52 15.80
C ALA A 73 2.75 -5.67 14.84
N LYS A 74 1.91 -4.63 14.77
CA LYS A 74 0.73 -4.61 13.89
C LYS A 74 0.76 -3.40 12.97
N ILE A 75 0.88 -3.64 11.66
CA ILE A 75 0.89 -2.62 10.62
C ILE A 75 -0.46 -2.61 9.91
N LYS A 76 -1.16 -1.47 9.99
CA LYS A 76 -2.50 -1.30 9.43
C LYS A 76 -2.45 -0.74 8.01
N LYS A 77 -3.59 -0.77 7.32
CA LYS A 77 -3.75 -0.27 5.96
C LYS A 77 -3.23 1.16 5.76
N GLY A 78 -2.59 1.40 4.61
CA GLY A 78 -2.14 2.72 4.17
C GLY A 78 -0.98 3.32 4.96
N VAL A 79 -0.28 2.53 5.78
CA VAL A 79 0.94 2.95 6.48
C VAL A 79 2.09 3.08 5.48
N ILE A 80 2.94 4.08 5.71
CA ILE A 80 4.24 4.25 5.06
C ILE A 80 5.30 4.19 6.16
#